data_AF-A0A9D1HGQ4-F1
#
_entry.id   AF-A0A9D1HGQ4-F1
#
_cell.length_a   1.000
_cell.length_b   1.000
_cell.length_c   1.000
_cell.angle_alpha   90.00
_cell.angle_beta   90.00
_cell.angle_gamma   90.00
#
_symmetry.space_group_name_H-M   'P 1'
#
loop_
_entity.id
_entity.type
_entity.pdbx_description
1 polymer ?
#
loop_
_entity_poly.entity_id
_entity_poly.type
_entity_poly.pdbx_seq_one_letter_code
_entity_poly.pdbx_strand_id
1 'polypeptide(L)'
;MKKQKIFLLCLLAAVFVFDGCTTRDSEIYGQGKVLEYVDSVCPEPYHLTGKTLIEESPDNMEYYFETDNRKLSFKANSYLSPVWIDATQTGFYSRKISCDYVSVVHDLYREDVKAVLETAPNYMEDHGWIYLLSFSDIGQTVDTILAADQIYGQELAYNPPEFLSDHPVTSVHLVWQRSEEEAREHETWVNMTDVGITGQHDREELYDRLANIYAQLCVDGKIENAEGVPRSYLADKHVALLPVILLNGKEMLYDDNDNPYGPYGLTTDDYKYCWYSEDKDSYMMVIDTGLISENMSMPLIIREYVKALGGNYSVSADGDRYTSTWTIGADRWVMRSDHSDEGIRSLEISKNGRPLDISYITVDDDFNVSATFCVGVTVEDFCRLFDLNWEIEESQGKILFTY
;
A
#
# COMPACT_ATOMS: atom_id res chain seq x y z
N MET A 1 -37.79 9.50 34.07
CA MET A 1 -38.15 8.27 33.33
C MET A 1 -37.66 8.19 31.87
N LYS A 2 -36.89 9.17 31.33
CA LYS A 2 -36.26 9.05 30.00
C LYS A 2 -34.76 8.68 30.01
N LYS A 3 -34.05 8.86 31.13
CA LYS A 3 -32.61 8.52 31.26
C LYS A 3 -32.31 7.04 31.56
N GLN A 4 -33.29 6.27 32.05
CA GLN A 4 -33.14 4.83 32.28
C GLN A 4 -33.34 3.96 31.02
N LYS A 5 -33.91 4.52 29.94
CA LYS A 5 -34.12 3.78 28.69
C LYS A 5 -32.93 3.87 27.74
N ILE A 6 -32.09 4.91 27.83
CA ILE A 6 -30.89 5.06 26.99
C ILE A 6 -29.75 4.19 27.53
N PHE A 7 -29.61 4.07 28.86
CA PHE A 7 -28.60 3.18 29.46
C PHE A 7 -28.89 1.69 29.19
N LEU A 8 -30.17 1.31 29.10
CA LEU A 8 -30.57 -0.05 28.73
C LEU A 8 -30.39 -0.31 27.22
N LEU A 9 -30.50 0.71 26.37
CA LEU A 9 -30.26 0.59 24.92
C LEU A 9 -28.76 0.49 24.58
N CYS A 10 -27.89 1.19 25.33
CA CYS A 10 -26.43 1.04 25.20
C CYS A 10 -25.93 -0.29 25.77
N LEU A 11 -26.55 -0.82 26.84
CA LEU A 11 -26.25 -2.18 27.31
C LEU A 11 -26.73 -3.27 26.34
N LEU A 12 -27.84 -3.05 25.63
CA LEU A 12 -28.32 -3.98 24.60
C LEU A 12 -27.51 -3.88 23.30
N ALA A 13 -27.03 -2.70 22.90
CA ALA A 13 -26.12 -2.55 21.76
C ALA A 13 -24.72 -3.16 22.06
N ALA A 14 -24.26 -3.11 23.31
CA ALA A 14 -23.09 -3.85 23.77
C ALA A 14 -23.36 -5.35 24.02
N VAL A 15 -24.56 -5.86 23.79
CA VAL A 15 -24.82 -7.32 23.77
C VAL A 15 -24.88 -7.83 22.33
N PHE A 16 -25.23 -7.00 21.35
CA PHE A 16 -25.25 -7.37 19.92
C PHE A 16 -23.89 -7.24 19.20
N VAL A 17 -22.85 -6.73 19.86
CA VAL A 17 -21.45 -6.76 19.36
C VAL A 17 -20.62 -7.85 20.08
N PHE A 18 -21.22 -8.59 21.02
CA PHE A 18 -20.55 -9.57 21.88
C PHE A 18 -21.06 -11.02 21.69
N ASP A 19 -21.45 -11.39 20.47
CA ASP A 19 -21.60 -12.81 20.10
C ASP A 19 -20.25 -13.59 20.10
N GLY A 20 -19.15 -12.93 20.44
CA GLY A 20 -17.80 -13.50 20.52
C GLY A 20 -17.13 -13.47 21.90
N CYS A 21 -17.84 -13.15 23.00
CA CYS A 21 -17.24 -13.13 24.33
C CYS A 21 -17.03 -14.55 24.88
N THR A 22 -16.04 -15.28 24.35
CA THR A 22 -15.69 -16.62 24.83
C THR A 22 -14.78 -16.55 26.05
N THR A 23 -15.04 -17.40 27.03
CA THR A 23 -14.20 -17.60 28.22
C THR A 23 -13.28 -18.80 28.00
N ARG A 24 -12.31 -19.00 28.91
CA ARG A 24 -11.36 -20.11 28.86
C ARG A 24 -12.01 -21.51 28.77
N ASP A 25 -13.23 -21.64 29.31
CA ASP A 25 -13.97 -22.91 29.36
C ASP A 25 -15.05 -23.02 28.26
N SER A 26 -15.01 -22.12 27.26
CA SER A 26 -15.93 -22.18 26.13
C SER A 26 -15.57 -23.31 25.18
N GLU A 27 -16.57 -23.88 24.51
CA GLU A 27 -16.33 -24.88 23.46
C GLU A 27 -15.66 -24.23 22.24
N ILE A 28 -14.67 -24.92 21.68
CA ILE A 28 -14.05 -24.61 20.39
C ILE A 28 -14.99 -24.92 19.23
N TYR A 29 -14.58 -24.58 18.00
CA TYR A 29 -15.32 -25.01 16.82
C TYR A 29 -15.28 -26.54 16.68
N GLY A 30 -16.45 -27.14 16.53
CA GLY A 30 -16.58 -28.57 16.25
C GLY A 30 -16.07 -28.96 14.86
N GLN A 31 -15.91 -30.27 14.65
CA GLN A 31 -15.33 -30.87 13.43
C GLN A 31 -15.92 -30.34 12.12
N GLY A 32 -17.23 -30.08 12.04
CA GLY A 32 -17.85 -29.56 10.81
C GLY A 32 -17.28 -28.21 10.36
N LYS A 33 -17.04 -27.29 11.32
CA LYS A 33 -16.43 -25.98 11.03
C LYS A 33 -14.95 -26.10 10.67
N VAL A 34 -14.26 -27.09 11.24
CA VAL A 34 -12.87 -27.39 10.87
C VAL A 34 -12.79 -27.91 9.44
N LEU A 35 -13.70 -28.82 9.05
CA LEU A 35 -13.77 -29.31 7.66
C LEU A 35 -14.09 -28.18 6.68
N GLU A 36 -15.08 -27.31 6.98
CA GLU A 36 -15.37 -26.13 6.15
C GLU A 36 -14.15 -25.22 5.96
N TYR A 37 -13.35 -25.03 7.02
CA TYR A 37 -12.13 -24.24 6.93
C TYR A 37 -11.03 -24.96 6.13
N VAL A 38 -10.84 -26.26 6.35
CA VAL A 38 -9.87 -27.07 5.58
C VAL A 38 -10.24 -27.08 4.10
N ASP A 39 -11.51 -27.20 3.73
CA ASP A 39 -12.00 -27.11 2.34
C ASP A 39 -11.63 -25.76 1.68
N SER A 40 -11.52 -24.70 2.47
CA SER A 40 -11.12 -23.37 1.97
C SER A 40 -9.60 -23.20 1.77
N VAL A 41 -8.79 -24.10 2.35
CA VAL A 41 -7.31 -24.01 2.34
C VAL A 41 -6.68 -25.14 1.52
N CYS A 42 -7.25 -26.34 1.55
CA CYS A 42 -6.77 -27.52 0.84
C CYS A 42 -7.74 -27.86 -0.29
N PRO A 43 -7.42 -27.51 -1.54
CA PRO A 43 -8.30 -27.80 -2.68
C PRO A 43 -8.08 -29.24 -3.21
N GLU A 44 -7.03 -29.94 -2.75
CA GLU A 44 -6.85 -31.37 -3.01
C GLU A 44 -7.94 -32.21 -2.34
N PRO A 45 -8.36 -33.34 -2.94
CA PRO A 45 -9.13 -34.35 -2.22
C PRO A 45 -8.35 -34.90 -1.02
N TYR A 46 -9.00 -34.93 0.15
CA TYR A 46 -8.39 -35.36 1.41
C TYR A 46 -9.36 -36.16 2.27
N HIS A 47 -8.83 -36.85 3.28
CA HIS A 47 -9.64 -37.49 4.31
C HIS A 47 -9.07 -37.24 5.73
N LEU A 48 -9.97 -37.19 6.71
CA LEU A 48 -9.62 -37.08 8.13
C LEU A 48 -9.12 -38.45 8.65
N THR A 49 -7.89 -38.50 9.13
CA THR A 49 -7.26 -39.72 9.65
C THR A 49 -7.38 -39.85 11.17
N GLY A 50 -7.55 -38.73 11.88
CA GLY A 50 -7.73 -38.74 13.33
C GLY A 50 -7.98 -37.37 13.94
N LYS A 51 -8.18 -37.35 15.26
CA LYS A 51 -8.19 -36.13 16.08
C LYS A 51 -7.69 -36.41 17.49
N THR A 52 -7.01 -35.43 18.07
CA THR A 52 -6.45 -35.51 19.42
C THR A 52 -6.72 -34.21 20.17
N LEU A 53 -7.21 -34.33 21.40
CA LEU A 53 -7.33 -33.21 22.33
C LEU A 53 -5.93 -32.92 22.88
N ILE A 54 -5.38 -31.75 22.53
CA ILE A 54 -4.02 -31.34 22.91
C ILE A 54 -4.03 -30.67 24.28
N GLU A 55 -5.02 -29.80 24.53
CA GLU A 55 -5.22 -29.14 25.82
C GLU A 55 -6.71 -29.09 26.16
N GLU A 56 -7.05 -29.29 27.45
CA GLU A 56 -8.44 -29.27 27.93
C GLU A 56 -8.88 -27.87 28.42
N SER A 57 -7.94 -26.97 28.76
CA SER A 57 -8.25 -25.63 29.25
C SER A 57 -7.07 -24.65 29.11
N PRO A 58 -7.10 -23.71 28.14
CA PRO A 58 -8.14 -23.57 27.12
C PRO A 58 -8.19 -24.79 26.20
N ASP A 59 -9.40 -25.07 25.69
CA ASP A 59 -9.63 -26.21 24.81
C ASP A 59 -8.88 -26.03 23.46
N ASN A 60 -8.18 -27.08 23.04
CA ASN A 60 -7.41 -27.14 21.79
C ASN A 60 -7.46 -28.56 21.21
N MET A 61 -8.12 -28.71 20.06
CA MET A 61 -8.24 -29.97 19.34
C MET A 61 -7.44 -29.92 18.03
N GLU A 62 -6.52 -30.86 17.88
CA GLU A 62 -5.78 -31.08 16.64
C GLU A 62 -6.49 -32.17 15.81
N TYR A 63 -6.66 -31.90 14.52
CA TYR A 63 -7.23 -32.80 13.53
C TYR A 63 -6.14 -33.17 12.53
N TYR A 64 -6.06 -34.45 12.16
CA TYR A 64 -5.06 -34.98 11.23
C TYR A 64 -5.73 -35.34 9.91
N PHE A 65 -5.14 -34.91 8.81
CA PHE A 65 -5.63 -35.12 7.46
C PHE A 65 -4.53 -35.73 6.59
N GLU A 66 -4.95 -36.45 5.56
CA GLU A 66 -4.07 -36.98 4.51
C GLU A 66 -4.70 -36.71 3.14
N THR A 67 -3.92 -36.19 2.19
CA THR A 67 -4.38 -36.02 0.80
C THR A 67 -4.44 -37.36 0.07
N ASP A 68 -5.43 -37.53 -0.79
CA ASP A 68 -5.69 -38.82 -1.42
C ASP A 68 -4.67 -39.17 -2.50
N ASN A 69 -4.22 -38.16 -3.25
CA ASN A 69 -3.40 -38.34 -4.45
C ASN A 69 -1.92 -38.59 -4.14
N ARG A 70 -1.36 -37.85 -3.18
CA ARG A 70 0.09 -37.88 -2.87
C ARG A 70 0.41 -38.20 -1.41
N LYS A 71 -0.60 -38.52 -0.60
CA LYS A 71 -0.42 -38.94 0.80
C LYS A 71 0.28 -37.89 1.65
N LEU A 72 0.01 -36.61 1.36
CA LEU A 72 0.54 -35.49 2.12
C LEU A 72 -0.23 -35.37 3.43
N SER A 73 0.47 -35.52 4.55
CA SER A 73 -0.11 -35.41 5.89
C SER A 73 -0.06 -33.97 6.37
N PHE A 74 -1.19 -33.43 6.82
CA PHE A 74 -1.30 -32.08 7.35
C PHE A 74 -2.30 -32.04 8.51
N LYS A 75 -2.35 -30.91 9.22
CA LYS A 75 -3.09 -30.74 10.46
C LYS A 75 -3.92 -29.46 10.43
N ALA A 76 -5.03 -29.50 11.15
CA ALA A 76 -5.77 -28.31 11.52
C ALA A 76 -6.02 -28.27 13.03
N ASN A 77 -5.97 -27.08 13.61
CA ASN A 77 -6.24 -26.88 15.04
C ASN A 77 -7.49 -26.03 15.21
N SER A 78 -8.38 -26.43 16.13
CA SER A 78 -9.50 -25.63 16.60
C SER A 78 -9.24 -25.30 18.06
N TYR A 79 -9.09 -24.02 18.39
CA TYR A 79 -8.58 -23.61 19.69
C TYR A 79 -9.15 -22.26 20.15
N LEU A 80 -9.05 -22.02 21.45
CA LEU A 80 -9.31 -20.71 22.04
C LEU A 80 -8.01 -19.90 22.15
N SER A 81 -7.95 -18.78 21.43
CA SER A 81 -6.83 -17.85 21.48
C SER A 81 -7.12 -16.70 22.46
N PRO A 82 -6.24 -16.42 23.44
CA PRO A 82 -6.47 -15.34 24.39
C PRO A 82 -6.44 -13.96 23.72
N VAL A 83 -7.34 -13.07 24.14
CA VAL A 83 -7.40 -11.68 23.66
C VAL A 83 -6.46 -10.81 24.50
N TRP A 84 -5.63 -10.01 23.83
CA TRP A 84 -4.67 -9.10 24.45
C TRP A 84 -5.10 -7.64 24.23
N ILE A 85 -4.99 -6.80 25.26
CA ILE A 85 -5.19 -5.34 25.20
C ILE A 85 -3.96 -4.71 25.85
N ASP A 86 -3.26 -3.82 25.15
CA ASP A 86 -2.06 -3.13 25.63
C ASP A 86 -1.03 -4.09 26.26
N ALA A 87 -0.71 -5.18 25.54
CA ALA A 87 0.18 -6.27 25.97
C ALA A 87 -0.24 -6.99 27.28
N THR A 88 -1.48 -6.78 27.74
CA THR A 88 -2.06 -7.46 28.89
C THR A 88 -3.07 -8.49 28.41
N GLN A 89 -2.89 -9.75 28.84
CA GLN A 89 -3.85 -10.81 28.56
C GLN A 89 -5.17 -10.53 29.30
N THR A 90 -6.27 -10.48 28.57
CA THR A 90 -7.61 -10.33 29.14
C THR A 90 -8.18 -11.69 29.59
N GLY A 91 -9.32 -11.68 30.28
CA GLY A 91 -10.08 -12.90 30.59
C GLY A 91 -10.88 -13.46 29.40
N PHE A 92 -10.82 -12.79 28.24
CA PHE A 92 -11.57 -13.16 27.04
C PHE A 92 -10.70 -13.95 26.08
N TYR A 93 -11.35 -14.84 25.34
CA TYR A 93 -10.78 -15.66 24.30
C TYR A 93 -11.55 -15.41 23.00
N SER A 94 -10.93 -15.81 21.90
CA SER A 94 -11.54 -15.90 20.58
C SER A 94 -11.39 -17.32 20.06
N ARG A 95 -12.44 -17.86 19.45
CA ARG A 95 -12.35 -19.14 18.74
C ARG A 95 -11.57 -18.94 17.44
N LYS A 96 -10.57 -19.78 17.20
CA LYS A 96 -9.72 -19.75 16.01
C LYS A 96 -9.64 -21.15 15.40
N ILE A 97 -9.44 -21.18 14.09
CA ILE A 97 -9.04 -22.37 13.35
C ILE A 97 -7.75 -22.01 12.61
N SER A 98 -6.78 -22.91 12.62
CA SER A 98 -5.58 -22.84 11.77
C SER A 98 -5.39 -24.15 11.04
N CYS A 99 -4.74 -24.12 9.88
CA CYS A 99 -4.40 -25.28 9.05
C CYS A 99 -2.97 -25.10 8.55
N ASP A 100 -2.14 -26.14 8.65
CA ASP A 100 -0.74 -26.09 8.22
C ASP A 100 -0.52 -26.60 6.78
N TYR A 101 -1.59 -26.93 6.04
CA TYR A 101 -1.52 -27.48 4.69
C TYR A 101 -0.58 -26.69 3.77
N VAL A 102 -0.73 -25.35 3.70
CA VAL A 102 0.12 -24.49 2.87
C VAL A 102 1.59 -24.60 3.28
N SER A 103 1.88 -24.56 4.58
CA SER A 103 3.24 -24.71 5.10
C SER A 103 3.84 -26.07 4.73
N VAL A 104 3.05 -27.15 4.86
CA VAL A 104 3.47 -28.50 4.50
C VAL A 104 3.74 -28.61 3.00
N VAL A 105 2.92 -27.98 2.14
CA VAL A 105 3.18 -27.89 0.70
C VAL A 105 4.47 -27.14 0.43
N HIS A 106 4.69 -25.98 1.07
CA HIS A 106 5.92 -25.21 0.90
C HIS A 106 7.18 -25.97 1.32
N ASP A 107 7.11 -26.74 2.40
CA ASP A 107 8.23 -27.54 2.91
C ASP A 107 8.69 -28.63 1.92
N LEU A 108 7.84 -29.04 0.97
CA LEU A 108 8.23 -29.97 -0.10
C LEU A 108 9.22 -29.36 -1.11
N TYR A 109 9.19 -28.03 -1.28
CA TYR A 109 9.91 -27.32 -2.35
C TYR A 109 10.95 -26.32 -1.85
N ARG A 110 10.80 -25.83 -0.62
CA ARG A 110 11.57 -24.69 -0.09
C ARG A 110 13.09 -24.88 -0.22
N GLU A 111 13.62 -26.04 0.14
CA GLU A 111 15.07 -26.28 0.10
C GLU A 111 15.61 -26.34 -1.34
N ASP A 112 14.89 -26.97 -2.26
CA ASP A 112 15.29 -27.06 -3.66
C ASP A 112 15.21 -25.68 -4.35
N VAL A 113 14.14 -24.92 -4.08
CA VAL A 113 13.97 -23.54 -4.54
C VAL A 113 15.11 -22.66 -4.01
N LYS A 114 15.40 -22.73 -2.70
CA LYS A 114 16.49 -21.98 -2.07
C LYS A 114 17.84 -22.33 -2.68
N ALA A 115 18.12 -23.63 -2.87
CA ALA A 115 19.37 -24.08 -3.47
C ALA A 115 19.59 -23.54 -4.90
N VAL A 116 18.51 -23.36 -5.69
CA VAL A 116 18.60 -22.72 -7.00
C VAL A 116 18.87 -21.22 -6.88
N LEU A 117 18.16 -20.51 -6.00
CA LEU A 117 18.36 -19.07 -5.79
C LEU A 117 19.80 -18.75 -5.35
N GLU A 118 20.38 -19.59 -4.49
CA GLU A 118 21.77 -19.51 -4.03
C GLU A 118 22.81 -19.68 -5.15
N THR A 119 22.41 -20.17 -6.32
CA THR A 119 23.32 -20.23 -7.49
C THR A 119 23.50 -18.87 -8.18
N ALA A 120 22.65 -17.88 -7.89
CA ALA A 120 22.84 -16.54 -8.43
C ALA A 120 24.16 -15.96 -7.88
N PRO A 121 25.07 -15.44 -8.74
CA PRO A 121 26.36 -14.89 -8.29
C PRO A 121 26.19 -13.69 -7.34
N ASN A 122 25.03 -13.06 -7.40
CA ASN A 122 24.59 -11.87 -6.71
C ASN A 122 23.53 -12.16 -5.63
N TYR A 123 23.43 -13.41 -5.18
CA TYR A 123 22.61 -13.77 -4.02
C TYR A 123 23.27 -13.37 -2.71
N MET A 124 22.50 -12.79 -1.79
CA MET A 124 22.92 -12.41 -0.44
C MET A 124 22.36 -13.40 0.57
N GLU A 125 23.16 -14.38 0.97
CA GLU A 125 22.72 -15.51 1.82
C GLU A 125 22.11 -15.04 3.16
N ASP A 126 22.72 -14.06 3.82
CA ASP A 126 22.26 -13.55 5.12
C ASP A 126 20.90 -12.86 5.06
N HIS A 127 20.46 -12.44 3.86
CA HIS A 127 19.25 -11.63 3.66
C HIS A 127 18.20 -12.31 2.78
N GLY A 128 18.59 -13.30 1.97
CA GLY A 128 17.72 -13.92 0.97
C GLY A 128 17.41 -13.01 -0.22
N TRP A 129 18.29 -12.05 -0.54
CA TRP A 129 18.09 -11.04 -1.59
C TRP A 129 18.92 -11.35 -2.82
N ILE A 130 18.53 -10.82 -3.97
CA ILE A 130 19.40 -10.76 -5.16
C ILE A 130 19.61 -9.29 -5.52
N TYR A 131 20.87 -8.86 -5.56
CA TYR A 131 21.21 -7.49 -5.95
C TYR A 131 21.61 -7.41 -7.42
N LEU A 132 21.25 -6.32 -8.09
CA LEU A 132 21.71 -6.00 -9.44
C LEU A 132 22.73 -4.86 -9.35
N LEU A 133 23.76 -4.89 -10.19
CA LEU A 133 24.72 -3.80 -10.34
C LEU A 133 24.43 -2.98 -11.61
N SER A 134 23.82 -3.61 -12.61
CA SER A 134 23.59 -3.06 -13.93
C SER A 134 22.35 -3.66 -14.61
N PHE A 135 21.89 -3.01 -15.67
CA PHE A 135 20.77 -3.50 -16.48
C PHE A 135 21.03 -4.90 -17.09
N SER A 136 22.28 -5.25 -17.38
CA SER A 136 22.62 -6.56 -17.96
C SER A 136 22.37 -7.73 -17.00
N ASP A 137 22.29 -7.47 -15.69
CA ASP A 137 22.11 -8.52 -14.67
C ASP A 137 20.66 -9.05 -14.64
N ILE A 138 19.70 -8.32 -15.24
CA ILE A 138 18.29 -8.70 -15.29
C ILE A 138 18.13 -10.06 -15.95
N GLY A 139 18.81 -10.31 -17.08
CA GLY A 139 18.63 -11.55 -17.83
C GLY A 139 18.99 -12.79 -17.01
N GLN A 140 20.15 -12.78 -16.36
CA GLN A 140 20.58 -13.88 -15.50
C GLN A 140 19.70 -14.01 -14.26
N THR A 141 19.28 -12.89 -13.66
CA THR A 141 18.39 -12.90 -12.49
C THR A 141 17.04 -13.54 -12.83
N VAL A 142 16.46 -13.18 -13.98
CA VAL A 142 15.22 -13.79 -14.51
C VAL A 142 15.41 -15.29 -14.71
N ASP A 143 16.51 -15.71 -15.34
CA ASP A 143 16.77 -17.13 -15.59
C ASP A 143 16.89 -17.94 -14.29
N THR A 144 17.53 -17.37 -13.24
CA THR A 144 17.58 -18.00 -11.92
C THR A 144 16.21 -18.08 -11.24
N ILE A 145 15.42 -16.99 -11.30
CA ILE A 145 14.06 -16.96 -10.75
C ILE A 145 13.20 -18.02 -11.44
N LEU A 146 13.26 -18.13 -12.77
CA LEU A 146 12.50 -19.13 -13.53
C LEU A 146 12.92 -20.57 -13.22
N ALA A 147 14.21 -20.81 -12.98
CA ALA A 147 14.67 -22.13 -12.57
C ALA A 147 14.09 -22.52 -11.19
N ALA A 148 14.03 -21.57 -10.25
CA ALA A 148 13.39 -21.77 -8.95
C ALA A 148 11.86 -21.91 -9.09
N ASP A 149 11.26 -21.11 -9.95
CA ASP A 149 9.83 -21.13 -10.26
C ASP A 149 9.41 -22.48 -10.85
N GLN A 150 10.19 -23.03 -11.79
CA GLN A 150 9.93 -24.34 -12.39
C GLN A 150 9.87 -25.49 -11.36
N ILE A 151 10.62 -25.40 -10.26
CA ILE A 151 10.54 -26.37 -9.16
C ILE A 151 9.16 -26.31 -8.52
N TYR A 152 8.71 -25.10 -8.16
CA TYR A 152 7.40 -24.94 -7.54
C TYR A 152 6.24 -25.18 -8.52
N GLY A 153 6.45 -24.95 -9.82
CA GLY A 153 5.47 -25.25 -10.88
C GLY A 153 5.08 -26.73 -10.95
N GLN A 154 5.85 -27.65 -10.36
CA GLN A 154 5.45 -29.05 -10.20
C GLN A 154 4.19 -29.20 -9.32
N GLU A 155 3.90 -28.23 -8.45
CA GLU A 155 2.73 -28.22 -7.57
C GLU A 155 1.40 -28.05 -8.35
N LEU A 156 1.45 -27.54 -9.58
CA LEU A 156 0.29 -27.44 -10.49
C LEU A 156 -0.33 -28.82 -10.83
N ALA A 157 0.38 -29.92 -10.54
CA ALA A 157 -0.17 -31.27 -10.66
C ALA A 157 -1.22 -31.60 -9.57
N TYR A 158 -1.23 -30.86 -8.46
CA TYR A 158 -2.04 -31.13 -7.28
C TYR A 158 -2.96 -29.96 -6.90
N ASN A 159 -2.48 -28.73 -7.07
CA ASN A 159 -3.19 -27.51 -6.71
C ASN A 159 -3.50 -26.65 -7.95
N PRO A 160 -4.61 -25.90 -7.94
CA PRO A 160 -4.97 -25.01 -9.04
C PRO A 160 -4.01 -23.80 -9.12
N PRO A 161 -3.87 -23.17 -10.30
CA PRO A 161 -3.01 -21.99 -10.49
C PRO A 161 -3.24 -20.87 -9.47
N GLU A 162 -4.49 -20.60 -9.12
CA GLU A 162 -4.86 -19.56 -8.15
C GLU A 162 -4.28 -19.83 -6.75
N PHE A 163 -4.19 -21.10 -6.34
CA PHE A 163 -3.58 -21.46 -5.06
C PHE A 163 -2.10 -21.10 -5.01
N LEU A 164 -1.34 -21.40 -6.07
CA LEU A 164 0.09 -21.08 -6.10
C LEU A 164 0.33 -19.57 -6.18
N SER A 165 -0.56 -18.82 -6.85
CA SER A 165 -0.49 -17.36 -6.92
C SER A 165 -0.71 -16.70 -5.56
N ASP A 166 -1.66 -17.21 -4.77
CA ASP A 166 -1.96 -16.71 -3.43
C ASP A 166 -0.94 -17.21 -2.37
N HIS A 167 -0.20 -18.28 -2.68
CA HIS A 167 0.73 -18.93 -1.77
C HIS A 167 2.10 -19.18 -2.41
N PRO A 168 2.85 -18.13 -2.83
CA PRO A 168 4.22 -18.30 -3.30
C PRO A 168 5.05 -19.01 -2.23
N VAL A 169 5.89 -19.97 -2.63
CA VAL A 169 6.70 -20.75 -1.68
C VAL A 169 7.77 -19.88 -0.99
N THR A 170 8.23 -18.86 -1.70
CA THR A 170 9.09 -17.79 -1.16
C THR A 170 8.98 -16.55 -2.04
N SER A 171 9.47 -15.41 -1.55
CA SER A 171 9.64 -14.18 -2.33
C SER A 171 11.10 -13.78 -2.39
N VAL A 172 11.55 -13.37 -3.56
CA VAL A 172 12.89 -12.85 -3.81
C VAL A 172 12.82 -11.33 -3.80
N HIS A 173 13.53 -10.72 -2.85
CA HIS A 173 13.68 -9.28 -2.80
C HIS A 173 14.79 -8.85 -3.78
N LEU A 174 14.43 -8.04 -4.77
CA LEU A 174 15.35 -7.52 -5.77
C LEU A 174 15.71 -6.07 -5.45
N VAL A 175 17.01 -5.81 -5.40
CA VAL A 175 17.56 -4.49 -5.11
C VAL A 175 18.61 -4.12 -6.14
N TRP A 176 18.86 -2.83 -6.30
CA TRP A 176 20.03 -2.34 -7.01
C TRP A 176 21.08 -1.82 -6.02
N GLN A 177 22.35 -2.07 -6.36
CA GLN A 177 23.53 -1.65 -5.62
C GLN A 177 24.52 -0.96 -6.54
N ARG A 178 25.24 0.06 -6.04
CA ARG A 178 26.27 0.74 -6.86
C ARG A 178 27.47 -0.16 -7.12
N SER A 179 27.80 -1.03 -6.16
CA SER A 179 28.97 -1.91 -6.23
C SER A 179 28.78 -3.18 -5.40
N GLU A 180 29.62 -4.19 -5.65
CA GLU A 180 29.68 -5.39 -4.80
C GLU A 180 30.11 -5.07 -3.36
N GLU A 181 30.93 -4.03 -3.16
CA GLU A 181 31.40 -3.63 -1.82
C GLU A 181 30.23 -3.10 -1.00
N GLU A 182 29.44 -2.18 -1.56
CA GLU A 182 28.20 -1.69 -0.92
C GLU A 182 27.20 -2.83 -0.69
N ALA A 183 27.08 -3.77 -1.63
CA ALA A 183 26.24 -4.95 -1.43
C ALA A 183 26.67 -5.78 -0.23
N ARG A 184 27.98 -5.97 0.00
CA ARG A 184 28.50 -6.72 1.16
C ARG A 184 28.34 -5.98 2.48
N GLU A 185 28.45 -4.65 2.46
CA GLU A 185 28.25 -3.81 3.64
C GLU A 185 26.76 -3.73 4.02
N HIS A 186 25.87 -3.80 3.03
CA HIS A 186 24.42 -3.79 3.20
C HIS A 186 23.92 -2.54 3.94
N GLU A 187 24.57 -1.39 3.74
CA GLU A 187 24.21 -0.12 4.40
C GLU A 187 23.20 0.70 3.59
N THR A 188 23.31 0.66 2.26
CA THR A 188 22.44 1.38 1.33
C THR A 188 22.03 0.47 0.19
N TRP A 189 20.83 0.68 -0.38
CA TRP A 189 20.36 0.00 -1.58
C TRP A 189 19.17 0.77 -2.17
N VAL A 190 18.83 0.46 -3.42
CA VAL A 190 17.58 0.91 -4.05
C VAL A 190 16.65 -0.28 -4.18
N ASN A 191 15.50 -0.24 -3.50
CA ASN A 191 14.46 -1.26 -3.64
C ASN A 191 13.94 -1.26 -5.08
N MET A 192 13.96 -2.43 -5.73
CA MET A 192 13.33 -2.59 -7.05
C MET A 192 11.94 -3.18 -6.91
N THR A 193 11.82 -4.42 -6.44
CA THR A 193 10.56 -5.14 -6.30
C THR A 193 10.74 -6.46 -5.54
N ASP A 194 9.63 -7.07 -5.15
CA ASP A 194 9.57 -8.45 -4.69
C ASP A 194 8.97 -9.34 -5.78
N VAL A 195 9.59 -10.50 -6.01
CA VAL A 195 9.10 -11.53 -6.94
C VAL A 195 8.82 -12.80 -6.16
N GLY A 196 7.54 -13.15 -5.97
CA GLY A 196 7.15 -14.44 -5.43
C GLY A 196 7.44 -15.55 -6.44
N ILE A 197 8.01 -16.70 -6.03
CA ILE A 197 8.05 -17.87 -6.92
C ILE A 197 6.73 -18.62 -6.79
N THR A 198 5.99 -18.64 -7.89
CA THR A 198 4.57 -19.06 -8.00
C THR A 198 4.40 -20.24 -8.95
N GLY A 199 5.47 -20.69 -9.60
CA GLY A 199 5.46 -21.76 -10.60
C GLY A 199 4.81 -21.41 -11.93
N GLN A 200 4.57 -20.12 -12.18
CA GLN A 200 3.73 -19.62 -13.26
C GLN A 200 4.37 -18.47 -14.06
N HIS A 201 5.62 -18.08 -13.78
CA HIS A 201 6.24 -16.96 -14.47
C HIS A 201 6.57 -17.28 -15.93
N ASP A 202 6.23 -16.36 -16.82
CA ASP A 202 6.78 -16.32 -18.17
C ASP A 202 8.09 -15.52 -18.21
N ARG A 203 9.03 -15.96 -19.05
CA ARG A 203 10.34 -15.34 -19.15
C ARG A 203 10.31 -13.92 -19.72
N GLU A 204 9.58 -13.71 -20.80
CA GLU A 204 9.50 -12.41 -21.48
C GLU A 204 8.74 -11.42 -20.60
N GLU A 205 7.60 -11.84 -20.03
CA GLU A 205 6.82 -10.99 -19.13
C GLU A 205 7.60 -10.58 -17.87
N LEU A 206 8.31 -11.52 -17.23
CA LEU A 206 9.11 -11.21 -16.06
C LEU A 206 10.31 -10.32 -16.41
N TYR A 207 10.99 -10.59 -17.52
CA TYR A 207 12.09 -9.74 -17.99
C TYR A 207 11.62 -8.32 -18.26
N ASP A 208 10.53 -8.15 -19.02
CA ASP A 208 9.99 -6.85 -19.38
C ASP A 208 9.50 -6.09 -18.15
N ARG A 209 8.88 -6.78 -17.18
CA ARG A 209 8.52 -6.17 -15.89
C ARG A 209 9.74 -5.63 -15.16
N LEU A 210 10.78 -6.43 -14.97
CA LEU A 210 11.99 -6.00 -14.26
C LEU A 210 12.77 -4.92 -15.02
N ALA A 211 12.82 -5.01 -16.35
CA ALA A 211 13.43 -4.00 -17.21
C ALA A 211 12.70 -2.65 -17.12
N ASN A 212 11.36 -2.65 -17.12
CA ASN A 212 10.57 -1.44 -16.96
C ASN A 212 10.76 -0.80 -15.58
N ILE A 213 10.82 -1.60 -14.51
CA ILE A 213 11.11 -1.12 -13.15
C ILE A 213 12.50 -0.49 -13.08
N TYR A 214 13.52 -1.19 -13.57
CA TYR A 214 14.89 -0.67 -13.59
C TYR A 214 14.96 0.65 -14.37
N ALA A 215 14.36 0.70 -15.57
CA ALA A 215 14.34 1.89 -16.41
C ALA A 215 13.60 3.06 -15.72
N GLN A 216 12.49 2.81 -15.04
CA GLN A 216 11.79 3.84 -14.26
C GLN A 216 12.67 4.37 -13.12
N LEU A 217 13.37 3.50 -12.40
CA LEU A 217 14.30 3.91 -11.33
C LEU A 217 15.50 4.71 -11.85
N CYS A 218 15.94 4.47 -13.09
CA CYS A 218 16.91 5.32 -13.78
C CYS A 218 16.33 6.71 -14.10
N VAL A 219 15.10 6.76 -14.63
CA VAL A 219 14.40 8.03 -14.94
C VAL A 219 14.19 8.85 -13.67
N ASP A 220 13.78 8.22 -12.58
CA ASP A 220 13.63 8.84 -11.26
C ASP A 220 14.97 9.28 -10.64
N GLY A 221 16.12 8.97 -11.26
CA GLY A 221 17.44 9.30 -10.76
C GLY A 221 17.88 8.50 -9.53
N LYS A 222 17.17 7.41 -9.18
CA LYS A 222 17.53 6.52 -8.06
C LYS A 222 18.66 5.56 -8.44
N ILE A 223 18.67 5.09 -9.68
CA ILE A 223 19.75 4.28 -10.25
C ILE A 223 20.63 5.18 -11.11
N GLU A 224 21.87 5.40 -10.68
CA GLU A 224 22.82 6.29 -11.35
C GLU A 224 23.35 5.72 -12.68
N ASN A 225 23.30 4.40 -12.84
CA ASN A 225 23.85 3.68 -13.99
C ASN A 225 22.75 3.33 -15.02
N ALA A 226 22.33 4.33 -15.80
CA ALA A 226 21.44 4.13 -16.96
C ALA A 226 22.20 3.61 -18.21
N GLU A 227 23.52 3.39 -18.12
CA GLU A 227 24.30 2.85 -19.22
C GLU A 227 23.85 1.40 -19.51
N GLY A 228 23.57 1.11 -20.78
CA GLY A 228 23.12 -0.21 -21.20
C GLY A 228 21.60 -0.42 -21.14
N VAL A 229 20.81 0.50 -20.59
CA VAL A 229 19.35 0.43 -20.68
C VAL A 229 18.91 0.70 -22.13
N PRO A 230 18.19 -0.22 -22.78
CA PRO A 230 17.70 -0.01 -24.14
C PRO A 230 16.75 1.20 -24.20
N ARG A 231 16.92 2.03 -25.23
CA ARG A 231 16.10 3.25 -25.42
C ARG A 231 14.60 2.99 -25.47
N SER A 232 14.18 1.80 -25.90
CA SER A 232 12.77 1.41 -25.90
C SER A 232 12.16 1.37 -24.50
N TYR A 233 12.92 1.02 -23.47
CA TYR A 233 12.45 1.02 -22.08
C TYR A 233 12.46 2.40 -21.44
N LEU A 234 13.22 3.34 -22.00
CA LEU A 234 13.27 4.73 -21.53
C LEU A 234 12.29 5.63 -22.29
N ALA A 235 11.80 5.17 -23.44
CA ALA A 235 10.84 5.92 -24.23
C ALA A 235 9.55 6.10 -23.43
N ASP A 236 9.00 7.31 -23.49
CA ASP A 236 7.71 7.66 -22.89
C ASP A 236 7.63 7.51 -21.36
N LYS A 237 8.78 7.37 -20.68
CA LYS A 237 8.87 7.40 -19.22
C LYS A 237 9.06 8.81 -18.70
N HIS A 238 8.34 9.10 -17.63
CA HIS A 238 8.37 10.37 -16.93
C HIS A 238 8.97 10.21 -15.53
N VAL A 239 9.55 11.28 -14.98
CA VAL A 239 9.99 11.26 -13.58
C VAL A 239 8.76 11.14 -12.70
N ALA A 240 8.69 10.08 -11.88
CA ALA A 240 7.50 9.74 -11.12
C ALA A 240 7.13 10.82 -10.09
N LEU A 241 8.13 11.45 -9.46
CA LEU A 241 7.92 12.47 -8.44
C LEU A 241 8.93 13.62 -8.61
N LEU A 242 8.40 14.84 -8.72
CA LEU A 242 9.15 16.08 -8.77
C LEU A 242 9.07 16.77 -7.39
N PRO A 243 10.11 16.70 -6.56
CA PRO A 243 10.07 17.19 -5.18
C PRO A 243 10.24 18.71 -5.05
N VAL A 244 10.60 19.39 -6.14
CA VAL A 244 10.88 20.84 -6.12
C VAL A 244 9.79 21.58 -6.88
N ILE A 245 9.13 22.49 -6.17
CA ILE A 245 8.11 23.37 -6.73
C ILE A 245 8.62 24.81 -6.68
N LEU A 246 8.76 25.45 -7.84
CA LEU A 246 9.12 26.86 -7.95
C LEU A 246 7.87 27.68 -8.29
N LEU A 247 7.62 28.76 -7.56
CA LEU A 247 6.60 29.74 -7.88
C LEU A 247 7.26 31.11 -8.13
N ASN A 248 7.09 31.65 -9.33
CA ASN A 248 7.73 32.89 -9.78
C ASN A 248 9.25 32.90 -9.51
N GLY A 249 9.91 31.76 -9.78
CA GLY A 249 11.35 31.57 -9.63
C GLY A 249 11.84 31.40 -8.18
N LYS A 250 10.94 31.28 -7.20
CA LYS A 250 11.27 31.00 -5.79
C LYS A 250 10.76 29.63 -5.39
N GLU A 251 11.57 28.85 -4.68
CA GLU A 251 11.11 27.58 -4.13
C GLU A 251 9.99 27.81 -3.12
N MET A 252 8.92 27.05 -3.26
CA MET A 252 7.84 27.01 -2.29
C MET A 252 8.35 26.37 -1.00
N LEU A 253 8.26 27.11 0.10
CA LEU A 253 8.52 26.60 1.44
C LEU A 253 7.16 26.50 2.13
N TYR A 254 6.82 25.30 2.58
CA TYR A 254 5.57 25.06 3.29
C TYR A 254 5.81 25.23 4.79
N ASP A 255 4.87 25.88 5.46
CA ASP A 255 4.92 26.15 6.90
C ASP A 255 4.70 24.85 7.69
N ASP A 256 5.62 24.58 8.62
CA ASP A 256 5.70 23.40 9.48
C ASP A 256 5.41 23.71 10.96
N ASN A 257 5.20 24.97 11.34
CA ASN A 257 5.29 25.39 12.74
C ASN A 257 4.02 26.02 13.37
N ASP A 258 3.04 26.52 12.60
CA ASP A 258 1.83 27.17 13.17
C ASP A 258 0.51 26.67 12.54
N ASN A 259 -0.30 25.92 13.32
CA ASN A 259 -1.71 25.65 13.00
C ASN A 259 -2.63 26.61 13.77
N PRO A 260 -3.30 27.57 13.11
CA PRO A 260 -4.19 28.52 13.80
C PRO A 260 -5.54 27.90 14.24
N TYR A 261 -5.81 26.63 13.93
CA TYR A 261 -7.11 25.99 14.11
C TYR A 261 -7.09 24.74 15.01
N GLY A 262 -5.92 24.31 15.50
CA GLY A 262 -5.81 23.11 16.34
C GLY A 262 -4.45 22.99 17.04
N PRO A 263 -4.33 22.10 18.05
CA PRO A 263 -3.09 21.87 18.80
C PRO A 263 -2.09 20.97 18.05
N TYR A 264 -2.53 20.30 16.98
CA TYR A 264 -1.69 19.52 16.08
C TYR A 264 -1.08 20.42 15.01
N GLY A 265 0.20 20.23 14.69
CA GLY A 265 0.92 21.02 13.69
C GLY A 265 0.33 20.93 12.28
N LEU A 266 0.89 21.70 11.35
CA LEU A 266 0.59 21.54 9.94
C LEU A 266 1.28 20.28 9.40
N THR A 267 0.67 19.62 8.42
CA THR A 267 1.28 18.52 7.64
C THR A 267 1.43 18.94 6.18
N THR A 268 1.51 20.25 5.93
CA THR A 268 1.51 20.81 4.57
C THR A 268 2.70 20.28 3.78
N ASP A 269 3.87 20.26 4.43
CA ASP A 269 5.18 19.86 3.88
C ASP A 269 5.19 18.45 3.29
N ASP A 270 4.39 17.54 3.85
CA ASP A 270 4.17 16.20 3.30
C ASP A 270 3.64 16.23 1.86
N TYR A 271 3.02 17.33 1.41
CA TYR A 271 2.41 17.47 0.08
C TYR A 271 3.19 18.40 -0.87
N LYS A 272 4.46 18.70 -0.56
CA LYS A 272 5.32 19.53 -1.42
C LYS A 272 5.95 18.70 -2.55
N TYR A 273 5.11 18.19 -3.44
CA TYR A 273 5.56 17.48 -4.65
C TYR A 273 4.54 17.58 -5.78
N CYS A 274 4.99 17.21 -6.96
CA CYS A 274 4.19 16.92 -8.14
C CYS A 274 4.50 15.48 -8.56
N TRP A 275 3.50 14.68 -8.93
CA TRP A 275 3.74 13.29 -9.38
C TRP A 275 3.19 13.05 -10.77
N TYR A 276 3.78 12.12 -11.51
CA TYR A 276 3.26 11.67 -12.79
C TYR A 276 2.24 10.55 -12.57
N SER A 277 1.03 10.70 -13.11
CA SER A 277 0.03 9.65 -13.11
C SER A 277 -0.05 9.04 -14.51
N GLU A 278 0.33 7.76 -14.64
CA GLU A 278 0.24 7.02 -15.90
C GLU A 278 -1.22 6.92 -16.38
N ASP A 279 -2.17 6.69 -15.47
CA ASP A 279 -3.60 6.61 -15.78
C ASP A 279 -4.19 7.91 -16.36
N LYS A 280 -3.64 9.06 -15.94
CA LYS A 280 -4.07 10.38 -16.43
C LYS A 280 -3.20 10.92 -17.54
N ASP A 281 -2.07 10.27 -17.83
CA ASP A 281 -1.05 10.73 -18.77
C ASP A 281 -0.66 12.20 -18.50
N SER A 282 -0.50 12.54 -17.20
CA SER A 282 -0.31 13.91 -16.76
C SER A 282 0.42 13.99 -15.42
N TYR A 283 1.14 15.09 -15.24
CA TYR A 283 1.56 15.54 -13.93
C TYR A 283 0.37 16.03 -13.09
N MET A 284 0.43 15.70 -11.80
CA MET A 284 -0.63 15.87 -10.82
C MET A 284 -0.14 16.64 -9.60
N MET A 285 -1.03 17.39 -8.97
CA MET A 285 -0.81 18.19 -7.77
C MET A 285 -1.84 17.82 -6.72
N VAL A 286 -1.42 17.84 -5.45
CA VAL A 286 -2.36 17.67 -4.33
C VAL A 286 -2.99 19.00 -3.97
N ILE A 287 -4.29 19.01 -3.71
CA ILE A 287 -4.98 20.13 -3.08
C ILE A 287 -5.73 19.65 -1.83
N ASP A 288 -5.79 20.53 -0.82
CA ASP A 288 -6.64 20.30 0.33
C ASP A 288 -8.10 20.62 -0.01
N THR A 289 -9.03 19.97 0.69
CA THR A 289 -10.47 20.18 0.49
C THR A 289 -11.08 21.22 1.43
N GLY A 290 -10.24 21.97 2.18
CA GLY A 290 -10.71 22.95 3.15
C GLY A 290 -11.27 22.36 4.45
N LEU A 291 -11.13 21.05 4.65
CA LEU A 291 -11.55 20.39 5.87
C LEU A 291 -10.76 20.92 7.07
N ILE A 292 -11.49 21.43 8.07
CA ILE A 292 -10.92 21.96 9.32
C ILE A 292 -11.62 21.34 10.53
N SER A 293 -10.84 20.80 11.47
CA SER A 293 -11.31 20.26 12.75
C SER A 293 -10.26 20.49 13.84
N GLU A 294 -10.71 20.76 15.07
CA GLU A 294 -9.84 21.02 16.23
C GLU A 294 -8.98 19.80 16.64
N ASN A 295 -9.28 18.61 16.12
CA ASN A 295 -8.64 17.34 16.51
C ASN A 295 -7.76 16.72 15.41
N MET A 296 -7.29 17.50 14.44
CA MET A 296 -6.44 16.98 13.36
C MET A 296 -5.40 17.97 12.86
N SER A 297 -4.34 17.43 12.28
CA SER A 297 -3.42 18.19 11.43
C SER A 297 -4.12 18.59 10.14
N MET A 298 -3.75 19.75 9.59
CA MET A 298 -4.36 20.28 8.37
C MET A 298 -3.30 20.54 7.31
N PRO A 299 -3.53 20.12 6.05
CA PRO A 299 -2.56 20.29 4.97
C PRO A 299 -2.53 21.72 4.43
N LEU A 300 -3.64 22.48 4.41
CA LEU A 300 -3.72 23.90 4.01
C LEU A 300 -2.86 24.28 2.78
N ILE A 301 -2.80 23.42 1.78
CA ILE A 301 -1.94 23.55 0.59
C ILE A 301 -2.30 24.81 -0.19
N ILE A 302 -3.58 25.04 -0.47
CA ILE A 302 -4.06 26.21 -1.23
C ILE A 302 -3.63 27.51 -0.56
N ARG A 303 -3.64 27.55 0.78
CA ARG A 303 -3.24 28.74 1.56
C ARG A 303 -1.79 29.14 1.27
N GLU A 304 -0.88 28.19 1.13
CA GLU A 304 0.54 28.48 0.91
C GLU A 304 0.78 29.15 -0.45
N TYR A 305 0.13 28.68 -1.52
CA TYR A 305 0.18 29.33 -2.84
C TYR A 305 -0.43 30.74 -2.79
N VAL A 306 -1.59 30.89 -2.14
CA VAL A 306 -2.25 32.20 -2.01
C VAL A 306 -1.37 33.20 -1.27
N LYS A 307 -0.76 32.80 -0.15
CA LYS A 307 0.18 33.65 0.60
C LYS A 307 1.38 34.04 -0.26
N ALA A 308 1.98 33.10 -0.97
CA ALA A 308 3.14 33.34 -1.83
C ALA A 308 2.82 34.28 -3.00
N LEU A 309 1.58 34.28 -3.49
CA LEU A 309 1.06 35.19 -4.52
C LEU A 309 0.60 36.55 -3.95
N GLY A 310 0.75 36.79 -2.64
CA GLY A 310 0.34 38.03 -1.99
C GLY A 310 -1.18 38.17 -1.81
N GLY A 311 -1.91 37.06 -1.85
CA GLY A 311 -3.35 36.99 -1.67
C GLY A 311 -3.80 36.86 -0.21
N ASN A 312 -5.10 36.66 -0.03
CA ASN A 312 -5.72 36.36 1.26
C ASN A 312 -6.49 35.05 1.18
N TYR A 313 -6.39 34.21 2.21
CA TYR A 313 -7.09 32.94 2.33
C TYR A 313 -7.90 32.91 3.62
N SER A 314 -9.10 32.33 3.56
CA SER A 314 -9.95 32.07 4.72
C SER A 314 -10.70 30.76 4.55
N VAL A 315 -10.91 30.04 5.64
CA VAL A 315 -11.68 28.79 5.67
C VAL A 315 -12.74 28.84 6.76
N SER A 316 -13.86 28.16 6.55
CA SER A 316 -14.99 28.09 7.48
C SER A 316 -15.69 26.74 7.36
N ALA A 317 -16.37 26.32 8.43
CA ALA A 317 -17.11 25.06 8.50
C ALA A 317 -18.54 25.27 9.03
N ASP A 318 -19.49 24.48 8.52
CA ASP A 318 -20.86 24.37 9.00
C ASP A 318 -21.30 22.89 8.96
N GLY A 319 -21.12 22.19 10.09
CA GLY A 319 -21.25 20.73 10.14
C GLY A 319 -20.20 20.04 9.30
N ASP A 320 -20.61 19.13 8.42
CA ASP A 320 -19.73 18.36 7.52
C ASP A 320 -19.42 19.11 6.20
N ARG A 321 -19.78 20.40 6.14
CA ARG A 321 -19.58 21.25 4.97
C ARG A 321 -18.50 22.28 5.25
N TYR A 322 -17.52 22.34 4.35
CA TYR A 322 -16.40 23.26 4.47
C TYR A 322 -16.40 24.23 3.30
N THR A 323 -15.92 25.44 3.56
CA THR A 323 -15.79 26.48 2.54
C THR A 323 -14.45 27.17 2.70
N SER A 324 -13.61 27.03 1.67
CA SER A 324 -12.38 27.81 1.52
C SER A 324 -12.62 28.93 0.51
N THR A 325 -12.11 30.12 0.83
CA THR A 325 -12.19 31.30 -0.04
C THR A 325 -10.81 31.92 -0.12
N TRP A 326 -10.39 32.28 -1.32
CA TRP A 326 -9.17 33.06 -1.51
C TRP A 326 -9.32 34.16 -2.54
N THR A 327 -8.45 35.17 -2.43
CA THR A 327 -8.36 36.29 -3.37
C THR A 327 -6.91 36.55 -3.75
N ILE A 328 -6.65 36.73 -5.04
CA ILE A 328 -5.36 37.14 -5.59
C ILE A 328 -5.65 38.29 -6.56
N GLY A 329 -5.08 39.47 -6.30
CA GLY A 329 -5.44 40.67 -7.04
C GLY A 329 -6.94 41.00 -6.95
N ALA A 330 -7.61 41.08 -8.10
CA ALA A 330 -9.05 41.35 -8.19
C ALA A 330 -9.92 40.09 -8.23
N ASP A 331 -9.31 38.92 -8.40
CA ASP A 331 -10.01 37.66 -8.57
C ASP A 331 -10.29 36.99 -7.23
N ARG A 332 -11.43 36.30 -7.17
CA ARG A 332 -11.90 35.57 -6.00
C ARG A 332 -12.28 34.15 -6.36
N TRP A 333 -11.79 33.20 -5.59
CA TRP A 333 -12.17 31.80 -5.67
C TRP A 333 -12.93 31.38 -4.43
N VAL A 334 -13.82 30.41 -4.61
CA VAL A 334 -14.57 29.75 -3.54
C VAL A 334 -14.62 28.26 -3.84
N MET A 335 -14.09 27.47 -2.91
CA MET A 335 -14.20 26.02 -2.88
C MET A 335 -15.19 25.61 -1.79
N ARG A 336 -16.08 24.68 -2.10
CA ARG A 336 -17.03 24.07 -1.17
C ARG A 336 -16.86 22.56 -1.21
N SER A 337 -16.76 21.94 -0.04
CA SER A 337 -16.67 20.50 0.10
C SER A 337 -17.69 19.98 1.11
N ASP A 338 -18.15 18.76 0.90
CA ASP A 338 -19.04 18.00 1.80
C ASP A 338 -18.37 16.66 2.08
N HIS A 339 -18.25 16.28 3.36
CA HIS A 339 -17.56 15.08 3.80
C HIS A 339 -18.48 14.09 4.50
N SER A 340 -18.00 12.86 4.60
CA SER A 340 -18.59 11.81 5.43
C SER A 340 -17.51 10.90 6.01
N ASP A 341 -17.94 9.95 6.84
CA ASP A 341 -17.07 8.92 7.39
C ASP A 341 -16.33 8.12 6.30
N GLU A 342 -16.88 8.06 5.08
CA GLU A 342 -16.31 7.37 3.91
C GLU A 342 -15.43 8.29 3.03
N GLY A 343 -15.26 9.57 3.40
CA GLY A 343 -14.45 10.53 2.65
C GLY A 343 -15.24 11.66 1.98
N ILE A 344 -14.70 12.21 0.90
CA ILE A 344 -15.22 13.40 0.21
C ILE A 344 -16.45 13.03 -0.64
N ARG A 345 -17.60 13.64 -0.36
CA ARG A 345 -18.84 13.42 -1.14
C ARG A 345 -18.97 14.34 -2.35
N SER A 346 -18.52 15.58 -2.21
CA SER A 346 -18.55 16.56 -3.29
C SER A 346 -17.49 17.61 -3.09
N LEU A 347 -16.93 18.10 -4.19
CA LEU A 347 -16.01 19.22 -4.24
C LEU A 347 -16.40 20.15 -5.40
N GLU A 348 -16.75 21.39 -5.07
CA GLU A 348 -17.15 22.39 -6.05
C GLU A 348 -16.25 23.62 -5.94
N ILE A 349 -15.68 24.06 -7.05
CA ILE A 349 -14.80 25.23 -7.09
C ILE A 349 -15.38 26.24 -8.06
N SER A 350 -15.31 27.53 -7.71
CA SER A 350 -15.75 28.63 -8.56
C SER A 350 -14.78 29.80 -8.51
N LYS A 351 -14.61 30.48 -9.65
CA LYS A 351 -13.85 31.71 -9.79
C LYS A 351 -14.77 32.84 -10.22
N ASN A 352 -14.79 33.95 -9.46
CA ASN A 352 -15.64 35.11 -9.71
C ASN A 352 -17.12 34.74 -9.90
N GLY A 353 -17.60 33.74 -9.16
CA GLY A 353 -18.96 33.21 -9.24
C GLY A 353 -19.24 32.29 -10.43
N ARG A 354 -18.26 31.98 -11.27
CA ARG A 354 -18.37 31.00 -12.36
C ARG A 354 -17.77 29.67 -11.91
N PRO A 355 -18.48 28.54 -12.05
CA PRO A 355 -17.93 27.22 -11.74
C PRO A 355 -16.65 26.95 -12.54
N LEU A 356 -15.66 26.34 -11.88
CA LEU A 356 -14.51 25.72 -12.52
C LEU A 356 -14.78 24.22 -12.59
N ASP A 357 -14.78 23.67 -13.81
CA ASP A 357 -14.81 22.23 -14.03
C ASP A 357 -13.41 21.67 -13.75
N ILE A 358 -13.22 21.10 -12.57
CA ILE A 358 -11.95 20.54 -12.09
C ILE A 358 -12.19 19.05 -11.85
N SER A 359 -11.46 18.21 -12.58
CA SER A 359 -11.49 16.77 -12.35
C SER A 359 -10.50 16.42 -11.25
N TYR A 360 -10.89 15.53 -10.35
CA TYR A 360 -10.04 15.10 -9.25
C TYR A 360 -10.11 13.60 -9.02
N ILE A 361 -9.10 13.08 -8.36
CA ILE A 361 -8.99 11.70 -7.87
C ILE A 361 -8.75 11.70 -6.37
N THR A 362 -9.11 10.61 -5.69
CA THR A 362 -8.92 10.46 -4.24
C THR A 362 -7.78 9.49 -3.92
N VAL A 363 -7.49 9.33 -2.63
CA VAL A 363 -6.50 8.35 -2.14
C VAL A 363 -6.86 6.90 -2.47
N ASP A 364 -8.13 6.60 -2.73
CA ASP A 364 -8.56 5.27 -3.17
C ASP A 364 -8.22 5.01 -4.64
N ASP A 365 -8.08 6.07 -5.45
CA ASP A 365 -7.70 5.99 -6.85
C ASP A 365 -6.16 5.97 -7.03
N ASP A 366 -5.45 6.79 -6.25
CA ASP A 366 -3.98 6.90 -6.32
C ASP A 366 -3.40 7.20 -4.93
N PHE A 367 -2.51 6.32 -4.46
CA PHE A 367 -1.89 6.44 -3.14
C PHE A 367 -1.08 7.74 -2.97
N ASN A 368 -0.61 8.35 -4.07
CA ASN A 368 0.11 9.62 -4.03
C ASN A 368 -0.79 10.78 -3.57
N VAL A 369 -2.12 10.65 -3.52
CA VAL A 369 -2.97 11.66 -2.86
C VAL A 369 -2.74 11.69 -1.34
N SER A 370 -2.26 10.59 -0.76
CA SER A 370 -1.79 10.43 0.62
C SER A 370 -2.83 10.58 1.75
N ALA A 371 -3.96 11.26 1.55
CA ALA A 371 -4.98 11.46 2.58
C ALA A 371 -6.42 11.58 2.06
N THR A 372 -7.38 11.13 2.87
CA THR A 372 -8.83 11.15 2.57
C THR A 372 -9.47 12.55 2.56
N PHE A 373 -8.75 13.56 3.05
CA PHE A 373 -9.15 14.97 3.05
C PHE A 373 -8.39 15.81 2.01
N CYS A 374 -7.60 15.16 1.16
CA CYS A 374 -6.92 15.74 0.01
C CYS A 374 -7.47 15.12 -1.28
N VAL A 375 -7.24 15.79 -2.40
CA VAL A 375 -7.49 15.24 -3.73
C VAL A 375 -6.32 15.52 -4.66
N GLY A 376 -6.14 14.65 -5.64
CA GLY A 376 -5.23 14.87 -6.76
C GLY A 376 -5.94 15.53 -7.92
N VAL A 377 -5.33 16.58 -8.49
CA VAL A 377 -5.80 17.26 -9.70
C VAL A 377 -4.67 17.34 -10.72
N THR A 378 -4.98 17.44 -12.01
CA THR A 378 -3.93 17.66 -13.01
C THR A 378 -3.24 19.00 -12.77
N VAL A 379 -1.98 19.12 -13.20
CA VAL A 379 -1.24 20.39 -13.11
C VAL A 379 -1.98 21.54 -13.83
N GLU A 380 -2.67 21.25 -14.93
CA GLU A 380 -3.49 22.22 -15.65
C GLU A 380 -4.66 22.72 -14.79
N ASP A 381 -5.38 21.80 -14.15
CA ASP A 381 -6.49 22.15 -13.26
C ASP A 381 -6.01 22.88 -12.00
N PHE A 382 -4.87 22.47 -11.46
CA PHE A 382 -4.21 23.17 -10.36
C PHE A 382 -3.90 24.63 -10.72
N CYS A 383 -3.33 24.86 -11.91
CA CYS A 383 -3.05 26.21 -12.42
C CYS A 383 -4.29 27.10 -12.49
N ARG A 384 -5.46 26.54 -12.82
CA ARG A 384 -6.74 27.29 -12.88
C ARG A 384 -7.24 27.77 -11.51
N LEU A 385 -6.75 27.19 -10.41
CA LEU A 385 -7.05 27.65 -9.04
C LEU A 385 -6.37 28.97 -8.68
N PHE A 386 -5.34 29.36 -9.45
CA PHE A 386 -4.48 30.50 -9.14
C PHE A 386 -4.14 31.37 -10.36
N ASP A 387 -4.65 31.06 -11.55
CA ASP A 387 -4.25 31.66 -12.84
C ASP A 387 -2.75 31.56 -13.13
N LEU A 388 -2.17 30.39 -12.90
CA LEU A 388 -0.76 30.14 -13.16
C LEU A 388 -0.55 29.51 -14.54
N ASN A 389 0.62 29.72 -15.12
CA ASN A 389 1.20 28.87 -16.16
C ASN A 389 2.18 27.89 -15.53
N TRP A 390 2.47 26.79 -16.21
CA TRP A 390 3.39 25.76 -15.72
C TRP A 390 4.41 25.31 -16.77
N GLU A 391 5.56 24.86 -16.29
CA GLU A 391 6.61 24.18 -17.05
C GLU A 391 7.18 23.04 -16.20
N ILE A 392 7.52 21.92 -16.83
CA ILE A 392 8.13 20.76 -16.17
C ILE A 392 9.60 20.67 -16.60
N GLU A 393 10.49 20.55 -15.63
CA GLU A 393 11.92 20.30 -15.82
C GLU A 393 12.31 18.98 -15.14
N GLU A 394 11.98 17.85 -15.76
CA GLU A 394 12.23 16.50 -15.24
C GLU A 394 13.70 16.27 -14.88
N SER A 395 14.63 16.70 -15.74
CA SER A 395 16.08 16.52 -15.52
C SER A 395 16.60 17.23 -14.26
N GLN A 396 15.82 18.16 -13.69
CA GLN A 396 16.14 18.85 -12.45
C GLN A 396 15.19 18.48 -11.31
N GLY A 397 14.21 17.59 -11.55
CA GLY A 397 13.20 17.19 -10.58
C GLY A 397 12.24 18.33 -10.19
N LYS A 398 11.91 19.23 -11.13
CA LYS A 398 11.17 20.46 -10.82
C LYS A 398 9.89 20.64 -11.63
N ILE A 399 8.92 21.26 -10.98
CA ILE A 399 7.81 21.95 -11.62
C ILE A 399 7.93 23.46 -11.34
N LEU A 400 7.68 24.27 -12.37
CA LEU A 400 7.75 25.72 -12.30
C LEU A 400 6.37 26.30 -12.57
N PHE A 401 5.92 27.18 -11.69
CA PHE A 401 4.70 27.96 -11.83
C PHE A 401 5.03 29.44 -12.00
N THR A 402 4.33 30.08 -12.93
CA THR A 402 4.46 31.53 -13.19
C THR A 402 3.10 32.20 -13.25
N TYR A 403 2.96 33.34 -12.61
CA TYR A 403 1.73 34.14 -12.56
C TYR A 403 1.70 35.22 -13.64
#